data_AF-A0A317YKK9-F1
#
_entry.id   AF-A0A317YKK9-F1
#
_cell.length_a   1.000
_cell.length_b   1.000
_cell.length_c   1.000
_cell.angle_alpha   90.00
_cell.angle_beta   90.00
_cell.angle_gamma   90.00
#
_symmetry.space_group_name_H-M   'P 1'
#
loop_
_entity.id
_entity.type
_entity.pdbx_description
1 polymer ?
#
loop_
_entity_poly.entity_id
_entity_poly.type
_entity_poly.pdbx_seq_one_letter_code
_entity_poly.pdbx_strand_id
1 'polypeptide(L)' 'NIETNEMYKIFNMGICYTVIVDEKDAPRALKILAEQNVEAYQIGHIGKNESTAIELLGV' A
#
# COMPACT_ATOMS: atom_id res chain seq x y z
N ASN A 1 -24.90 -6.08 2.96
CA ASN A 1 -23.51 -6.50 2.72
C ASN A 1 -22.87 -5.46 1.81
N ILE A 2 -21.68 -4.96 2.11
CA ILE A 2 -20.98 -3.98 1.27
C ILE A 2 -20.05 -4.76 0.34
N GLU A 3 -20.03 -4.43 -0.95
CA GLU A 3 -19.11 -5.07 -1.90
C GLU A 3 -17.66 -4.75 -1.56
N THR A 4 -16.74 -5.70 -1.75
CA THR A 4 -15.32 -5.55 -1.42
C THR A 4 -14.70 -4.32 -2.06
N ASN A 5 -14.99 -4.06 -3.34
CA ASN A 5 -14.50 -2.87 -4.04
C ASN A 5 -15.01 -1.57 -3.40
N GLU A 6 -16.24 -1.57 -2.89
CA GLU A 6 -16.79 -0.41 -2.20
C GLU A 6 -16.17 -0.21 -0.81
N MET A 7 -15.76 -1.31 -0.14
CA MET A 7 -15.03 -1.21 1.13
C MET A 7 -13.68 -0.51 0.96
N TYR A 8 -12.90 -0.80 -0.09
CA TYR A 8 -11.62 -0.13 -0.35
C TYR A 8 -11.72 1.36 -0.69
N LYS A 9 -12.90 1.84 -1.09
CA LYS A 9 -13.14 3.27 -1.34
C LYS A 9 -13.55 4.03 -0.09
N ILE A 10 -14.09 3.34 0.92
CA ILE A 10 -14.69 3.94 2.11
C ILE A 10 -13.79 3.75 3.35
N PHE A 11 -13.16 2.58 3.48
CA PHE A 11 -12.37 2.18 4.62
C PHE A 11 -10.89 2.04 4.25
N ASN A 12 -10.02 2.23 5.24
CA ASN A 12 -8.57 2.10 5.08
C ASN A 12 -8.08 0.66 4.91
N MET A 13 -8.93 -0.34 5.21
CA MET A 13 -8.61 -1.76 5.13
C MET A 13 -7.31 -2.15 5.87
N GLY A 14 -7.01 -1.47 6.99
CA GLY A 14 -5.81 -1.69 7.80
C GLY A 14 -4.59 -0.85 7.42
N ILE A 15 -4.66 -0.08 6.33
CA ILE A 15 -3.57 0.79 5.86
C ILE A 15 -4.02 2.26 5.93
N CYS A 16 -3.67 2.94 7.02
CA CYS A 16 -4.02 4.35 7.21
C CYS A 16 -3.01 5.32 6.60
N TYR A 17 -1.80 4.87 6.29
CA TYR A 17 -0.72 5.71 5.81
C TYR A 17 0.16 4.95 4.83
N THR A 18 0.61 5.64 3.77
CA THR A 18 1.44 5.05 2.72
C THR A 18 2.60 5.97 2.41
N VAL A 19 3.78 5.39 2.27
CA VAL A 19 5.00 6.10 1.87
C VAL A 19 5.52 5.47 0.60
N ILE A 20 5.86 6.30 -0.38
CA ILE A 20 6.46 5.87 -1.64
C ILE A 20 7.96 6.11 -1.52
N VAL A 21 8.75 5.07 -1.81
CA VAL A 21 10.21 5.11 -1.83
C VAL A 21 10.72 4.47 -3.12
N ASP A 22 11.98 4.73 -3.45
CA ASP A 22 12.68 3.95 -4.48
C ASP A 22 12.70 2.48 -4.09
N GLU A 23 12.51 1.57 -5.05
CA GLU A 23 12.43 0.13 -4.82
C GLU A 23 13.66 -0.41 -4.07
N LYS A 24 14.85 0.12 -4.37
CA LYS A 24 16.09 -0.29 -3.69
C LYS A 24 16.12 0.09 -2.20
N ASP A 25 15.34 1.10 -1.81
CA ASP A 25 15.29 1.64 -0.46
C ASP A 25 14.16 1.01 0.38
N ALA A 26 13.25 0.24 -0.22
CA ALA A 26 12.13 -0.39 0.49
C ALA A 26 12.57 -1.24 1.69
N PRO A 27 13.60 -2.12 1.60
CA PRO A 27 14.06 -2.89 2.75
C PRO A 27 14.58 -2.01 3.89
N ARG A 28 15.26 -0.89 3.56
CA ARG A 28 15.76 0.07 4.55
C ARG A 28 14.61 0.79 5.24
N ALA A 29 13.60 1.23 4.47
CA ALA A 29 12.43 1.92 5.01
C ALA A 29 11.66 1.03 6.01
N LEU A 30 11.42 -0.23 5.66
CA LEU A 30 10.78 -1.21 6.55
C LEU A 30 11.56 -1.43 7.84
N LYS A 31 12.90 -1.54 7.75
CA LYS A 31 13.75 -1.68 8.92
C LYS A 31 13.64 -0.47 9.87
N ILE A 32 13.69 0.75 9.33
CA ILE A 32 13.55 1.98 10.15
C ILE A 32 12.18 2.00 10.86
N LEU A 33 11.10 1.66 10.16
CA LEU A 33 9.76 1.62 10.75
C LEU A 33 9.66 0.57 11.86
N ALA A 34 10.20 -0.63 11.63
CA ALA A 34 10.26 -1.69 12.64
C ALA A 34 11.05 -1.27 13.89
N GLU A 35 12.19 -0.57 13.72
CA GLU A 35 12.97 -0.01 14.84
C GLU A 35 12.19 1.03 15.66
N GLN A 36 11.17 1.66 15.07
CA GLN A 36 10.25 2.58 15.76
C GLN A 36 8.98 1.88 16.28
N ASN A 37 8.91 0.55 16.26
CA ASN A 37 7.73 -0.25 16.60
C ASN A 37 6.49 0.09 15.73
N VAL A 38 6.72 0.50 14.48
CA VAL A 38 5.65 0.71 13.50
C VAL A 38 5.58 -0.52 12.59
N GLU A 39 4.41 -1.18 12.60
CA GLU A 39 4.14 -2.28 11.67
C GLU A 39 3.88 -1.72 10.26
N ALA A 40 4.67 -2.19 9.30
CA ALA A 40 4.64 -1.70 7.93
C ALA A 40 4.87 -2.83 6.93
N TYR A 41 4.28 -2.68 5.75
CA TYR A 41 4.31 -3.69 4.69
C TYR A 41 4.58 -3.02 3.33
N GLN A 42 5.25 -3.76 2.44
CA GLN A 42 5.27 -3.39 1.03
C GLN A 42 3.96 -3.87 0.38
N ILE A 43 3.06 -2.93 0.11
CA ILE A 43 1.68 -3.23 -0.34
C ILE A 43 1.47 -3.06 -1.85
N GLY A 44 2.48 -2.64 -2.61
CA GLY A 44 2.37 -2.43 -4.04
C GLY A 44 3.63 -1.85 -4.68
N HIS A 45 3.47 -1.41 -5.93
CA HIS A 45 4.52 -0.74 -6.72
C HIS A 45 3.88 0.30 -7.66
N ILE A 46 4.66 1.25 -8.14
CA ILE A 46 4.23 2.24 -9.13
C ILE A 46 4.75 1.82 -10.50
N GLY A 47 3.84 1.67 -11.47
CA GLY A 47 4.15 1.35 -12.86
C GLY A 47 3.39 2.27 -13.81
N LYS A 48 3.82 2.31 -15.08
CA LYS A 48 3.09 3.03 -16.11
C LYS A 48 1.80 2.30 -16.43
N ASN A 49 0.66 2.96 -16.26
CA ASN A 49 -0.66 2.45 -16.65
C ASN A 49 -1.44 3.60 -17.31
N GLU A 50 -1.94 3.37 -18.52
CA GLU A 50 -2.68 4.38 -19.31
C GLU A 50 -4.20 4.27 -19.11
N SER A 51 -4.67 3.17 -18.54
CA SER A 51 -6.10 2.86 -18.40
C SER A 51 -6.65 3.26 -17.04
N THR A 52 -5.91 2.98 -15.95
CA THR A 52 -6.39 3.21 -14.59
C THR A 52 -5.26 3.75 -13.70
N ALA A 53 -5.62 4.62 -12.75
CA ALA A 53 -4.67 5.20 -11.81
C ALA A 53 -4.32 4.26 -10.64
N ILE A 54 -5.25 3.37 -10.27
CA ILE A 54 -5.09 2.40 -9.19
C ILE A 54 -5.67 1.07 -9.68
N GLU A 55 -4.91 0.00 -9.46
CA GLU A 55 -5.33 -1.37 -9.71
C GLU A 55 -5.20 -2.16 -8.41
N LEU A 56 -6.30 -2.76 -7.95
CA LEU A 56 -6.32 -3.65 -6.79
C LEU A 56 -6.20 -5.09 -7.28
N LEU A 57 -5.20 -5.82 -6.82
CA LEU A 57 -4.95 -7.21 -7.19
C LEU A 57 -5.47 -8.15 -6.09
N GLY A 58 -6.14 -9.24 -6.49
CA GLY A 58 -6.57 -10.29 -5.55
C GLY A 58 -7.81 -9.95 -4.71
N VAL A 59 -8.62 -8.99 -5.15
CA VAL A 59 -9.94 -8.65 -4.59
C VAL A 59 -11.09 -9.39 -5.27
#